data_AF-A0A0R2JI18-F1
#
_entry.id   AF-A0A0R2JI18-F1
#
_cell.length_a   1.000
_cell.length_b   1.000
_cell.length_c   1.000
_cell.angle_alpha   90.00
_cell.angle_beta   90.00
_cell.angle_gamma   90.00
#
_symmetry.space_group_name_H-M   'P 1'
#
loop_
_entity.id
_entity.type
_entity.pdbx_description
1 polymer ?
#
loop_
_entity_poly.entity_id
_entity_poly.type
_entity_poly.pdbx_seq_one_letter_code
_entity_poly.pdbx_strand_id
1 'polypeptide(L)'
;MLLIYIIPGLLVFNWLRKRLAVAQIYLWTSFFAGAFFTGWLASIFNDLAAQGFKTLISNQTFVEQWEAALTGPVIEEILKIICVFLLIYLFNVSRIQVVFVIGIMVGFGFQVIEDISYVVLTASTNIQEIIPDTFNRLSGALASHWAYTGIIAVGLFSLISKHPIITKKVAWTWTLSPVLLHFIWNSPINDIQLANDIAPVSAILTALTCLLIIQVFLTLQASMND
;
A
#
# COMPACT_ATOMS: atom_id res chain seq x y z
N MET A 1 12.23 13.25 10.92
CA MET A 1 12.57 11.83 11.10
C MET A 1 12.05 10.95 9.96
N LEU A 2 10.81 11.14 9.46
CA LEU A 2 10.28 10.38 8.30
C LEU A 2 11.15 10.42 7.03
N LEU A 3 11.94 11.48 6.82
CA LEU A 3 12.90 11.58 5.71
C LEU A 3 13.90 10.42 5.63
N ILE A 4 14.16 9.73 6.75
CA ILE A 4 15.10 8.59 6.83
C ILE A 4 14.68 7.46 5.90
N TYR A 5 13.38 7.25 5.65
CA TYR A 5 12.92 6.25 4.69
C TYR A 5 12.37 6.87 3.41
N ILE A 6 11.82 8.08 3.47
CA ILE A 6 11.24 8.73 2.28
C ILE A 6 12.31 8.94 1.22
N ILE A 7 13.49 9.45 1.61
CA ILE A 7 14.59 9.72 0.66
C ILE A 7 15.11 8.42 0.06
N PRO A 8 15.51 7.39 0.84
CA PRO A 8 15.89 6.10 0.26
C PRO A 8 14.80 5.46 -0.62
N GLY A 9 13.53 5.53 -0.20
CA GLY A 9 12.40 5.05 -0.99
C GLY A 9 12.34 5.71 -2.36
N LEU A 10 12.38 7.05 -2.42
CA LEU A 10 12.40 7.79 -3.68
C LEU A 10 13.60 7.45 -4.56
N LEU A 11 14.78 7.21 -3.97
CA LEU A 11 15.97 6.77 -4.71
C LEU A 11 15.77 5.36 -5.32
N VAL A 12 15.20 4.43 -4.55
CA VAL A 12 14.86 3.08 -5.01
C VAL A 12 13.81 3.12 -6.13
N PHE A 13 12.74 3.91 -5.98
CA PHE A 13 11.72 4.04 -7.02
C PHE A 13 12.25 4.72 -8.28
N ASN A 14 13.13 5.71 -8.14
CA ASN A 14 13.83 6.31 -9.28
C ASN A 14 14.76 5.31 -9.99
N TRP A 15 15.39 4.40 -9.25
CA TRP A 15 16.17 3.31 -9.82
C TRP A 15 15.26 2.29 -10.54
N LEU A 16 14.15 1.89 -9.92
CA LEU A 16 13.16 0.96 -10.48
C LEU A 16 12.57 1.48 -11.79
N ARG A 17 12.13 2.75 -11.87
CA ARG A 17 11.59 3.30 -13.11
C ARG A 17 12.60 3.27 -14.25
N LYS A 18 13.90 3.45 -13.96
CA LYS A 18 14.97 3.43 -14.97
C LYS A 18 15.17 2.01 -15.48
N ARG A 19 15.18 1.01 -14.58
CA ARG A 19 15.23 -0.41 -14.94
C ARG A 19 14.05 -0.84 -15.82
N LEU A 20 12.88 -0.25 -15.60
CA LEU A 20 11.65 -0.55 -16.33
C LEU A 20 11.40 0.35 -17.56
N ALA A 21 12.36 1.23 -17.91
CA ALA A 21 12.24 2.19 -19.00
C ALA A 21 10.93 3.03 -18.93
N VAL A 22 10.62 3.54 -17.73
CA VAL A 22 9.46 4.39 -17.43
C VAL A 22 9.89 5.85 -17.24
N ALA A 23 9.16 6.74 -17.90
CA ALA A 23 9.41 8.18 -17.84
C ALA A 23 9.18 8.74 -16.43
N GLN A 24 9.95 9.77 -16.08
CA GLN A 24 9.91 10.38 -14.74
C GLN A 24 8.57 11.05 -14.42
N ILE A 25 7.81 11.49 -15.43
CA ILE A 25 6.52 12.15 -15.21
C ILE A 25 5.56 11.28 -14.40
N TYR A 26 5.46 9.99 -14.75
CA TYR A 26 4.61 9.03 -14.05
C TYR A 26 4.96 8.89 -12.57
N LEU A 27 6.25 9.01 -12.23
CA LEU A 27 6.69 8.90 -10.85
C LEU A 27 6.09 10.03 -9.99
N TRP A 28 6.25 11.28 -10.43
CA TRP A 28 5.84 12.45 -9.65
C TRP A 28 4.34 12.68 -9.69
N THR A 29 3.69 12.51 -10.84
CA THR A 29 2.24 12.68 -10.93
C THR A 29 1.51 11.67 -10.06
N SER A 30 1.97 10.41 -10.05
CA SER A 30 1.39 9.36 -9.21
C SER A 30 1.66 9.57 -7.73
N PHE A 31 2.87 10.01 -7.37
CA PHE A 31 3.19 10.36 -5.97
C PHE A 31 2.24 11.41 -5.41
N PHE A 32 2.11 12.54 -6.13
CA PHE A 32 1.26 13.63 -5.66
C PHE A 32 -0.23 13.29 -5.72
N ALA A 33 -0.68 12.51 -6.71
CA ALA A 33 -2.04 11.99 -6.73
C ALA A 33 -2.32 11.08 -5.52
N GLY A 34 -1.42 10.14 -5.21
CA GLY A 34 -1.56 9.30 -4.03
C GLY A 34 -1.63 10.10 -2.72
N ALA A 35 -0.71 11.05 -2.57
CA ALA A 35 -0.64 11.92 -1.41
C ALA A 35 -1.93 12.76 -1.21
N PHE A 36 -2.32 13.53 -2.22
CA PHE A 36 -3.36 14.56 -2.05
C PHE A 36 -4.77 14.11 -2.42
N PHE A 37 -4.91 13.11 -3.29
CA PHE A 37 -6.22 12.55 -3.61
C PHE A 37 -6.60 11.43 -2.64
N THR A 38 -5.79 10.39 -2.55
CA THR A 38 -6.19 9.17 -1.82
C THR A 38 -6.00 9.26 -0.32
N GLY A 39 -4.91 9.87 0.16
CA GLY A 39 -4.63 9.95 1.61
C GLY A 39 -5.71 10.70 2.39
N TRP A 40 -6.11 11.86 1.90
CA TRP A 40 -7.12 12.72 2.56
C TRP A 40 -8.52 12.11 2.49
N LEU A 41 -8.92 11.58 1.33
CA LEU A 41 -10.22 10.95 1.17
C LEU A 41 -10.34 9.69 2.05
N ALA A 42 -9.27 8.90 2.14
CA ALA A 42 -9.28 7.69 2.96
C ALA A 42 -9.52 7.99 4.44
N SER A 43 -8.90 9.04 5.00
CA SER A 43 -9.17 9.45 6.39
C SER A 43 -10.67 9.72 6.61
N ILE A 44 -11.31 10.48 5.72
CA ILE A 44 -12.75 10.79 5.82
C ILE A 44 -13.60 9.52 5.70
N PHE A 45 -13.31 8.67 4.71
CA PHE A 45 -14.11 7.47 4.46
C PHE A 45 -13.87 6.36 5.50
N ASN A 46 -12.69 6.27 6.10
CA ASN A 46 -12.40 5.36 7.20
C ASN A 46 -13.26 5.72 8.43
N ASP A 47 -13.34 7.01 8.78
CA ASP A 47 -14.17 7.48 9.90
C ASP A 47 -15.66 7.20 9.68
N LEU A 48 -16.14 7.41 8.46
CA LEU A 48 -17.53 7.10 8.08
C LEU A 48 -17.81 5.59 8.13
N ALA A 49 -16.89 4.76 7.63
CA ALA A 49 -17.01 3.31 7.67
C ALA A 49 -16.99 2.78 9.11
N ALA A 50 -16.12 3.32 9.96
CA ALA A 50 -16.05 2.98 11.38
C ALA A 50 -17.38 3.26 12.10
N GLN A 51 -17.97 4.44 11.88
CA GLN A 51 -19.29 4.78 12.42
C GLN A 51 -20.39 3.84 11.91
N GLY A 52 -20.33 3.46 10.63
CA GLY A 52 -21.22 2.47 10.04
C GLY A 52 -21.12 1.12 10.72
N PHE A 53 -19.90 0.59 10.94
CA PHE A 53 -19.69 -0.69 11.60
C PHE A 53 -20.15 -0.68 13.07
N LYS A 54 -19.87 0.40 13.82
CA LYS A 54 -20.39 0.57 15.19
C LYS A 54 -21.91 0.53 15.25
N THR A 55 -22.58 1.04 14.22
CA THR A 55 -24.05 1.04 14.13
C THR A 55 -24.62 -0.31 13.71
N LEU A 56 -23.95 -1.02 12.79
CA LEU A 56 -24.44 -2.27 12.18
C LEU A 56 -24.11 -3.52 12.98
N ILE A 57 -23.03 -3.51 13.77
CA ILE A 57 -22.55 -4.69 14.51
C ILE A 57 -22.83 -4.50 16.00
N SER A 58 -23.62 -5.38 16.59
CA SER A 58 -24.02 -5.27 17.99
C SER A 58 -22.88 -5.50 18.99
N ASN A 59 -21.87 -6.30 18.63
CA ASN A 59 -20.72 -6.59 19.48
C ASN A 59 -19.68 -5.48 19.36
N GLN A 60 -19.76 -4.48 20.24
CA GLN A 60 -18.87 -3.32 20.21
C GLN A 60 -17.40 -3.67 20.52
N THR A 61 -17.15 -4.64 21.40
CA THR A 61 -15.78 -5.11 21.67
C THR A 61 -15.13 -5.72 20.43
N PHE A 62 -15.90 -6.46 19.63
CA PHE A 62 -15.40 -6.96 18.35
C PHE A 62 -15.11 -5.81 17.38
N VAL A 63 -16.02 -4.84 17.27
CA VAL A 63 -15.82 -3.68 16.39
C VAL A 63 -14.55 -2.93 16.80
N GLU A 64 -14.39 -2.58 18.06
CA GLU A 64 -13.20 -1.85 18.56
C GLU A 64 -11.89 -2.56 18.24
N GLN A 65 -11.87 -3.89 18.32
CA GLN A 65 -10.67 -4.68 18.02
C GLN A 65 -10.40 -4.85 16.52
N TRP A 66 -11.43 -4.92 15.69
CA TRP A 66 -11.31 -5.24 14.27
C TRP A 66 -11.56 -4.05 13.34
N GLU A 67 -11.91 -2.88 13.88
CA GLU A 67 -12.30 -1.69 13.12
C GLU A 67 -11.26 -1.36 12.04
N ALA A 68 -9.99 -1.25 12.42
CA ALA A 68 -8.90 -0.93 11.50
C ALA A 68 -8.74 -1.96 10.36
N ALA A 69 -8.99 -3.24 10.63
CA ALA A 69 -8.95 -4.30 9.64
C ALA A 69 -10.18 -4.26 8.71
N LEU A 70 -11.33 -3.80 9.19
CA LEU A 70 -12.56 -3.73 8.41
C LEU A 70 -12.64 -2.46 7.55
N THR A 71 -12.03 -1.36 8.00
CA THR A 71 -12.06 -0.06 7.30
C THR A 71 -10.87 0.10 6.35
N GLY A 72 -9.64 0.13 6.89
CA GLY A 72 -8.42 0.50 6.15
C GLY A 72 -8.22 -0.30 4.87
N PRO A 73 -8.13 -1.64 4.91
CA PRO A 73 -7.88 -2.47 3.73
C PRO A 73 -8.92 -2.33 2.63
N VAL A 74 -10.18 -2.07 2.99
CA VAL A 74 -11.26 -1.93 2.01
C VAL A 74 -11.24 -0.53 1.40
N ILE A 75 -11.31 0.49 2.23
CA ILE A 75 -11.46 1.87 1.79
C ILE A 75 -10.17 2.36 1.11
N GLU A 76 -9.03 2.15 1.74
CA GLU A 76 -7.76 2.70 1.27
C GLU A 76 -7.33 2.04 -0.04
N GLU A 77 -7.39 0.71 -0.13
CA GLU A 77 -7.00 0.00 -1.35
C GLU A 77 -7.93 0.31 -2.51
N ILE A 78 -9.24 0.42 -2.28
CA ILE A 78 -10.20 0.82 -3.34
C ILE A 78 -9.88 2.23 -3.85
N LEU A 79 -9.69 3.21 -2.96
CA LEU A 79 -9.38 4.59 -3.37
C LEU A 79 -8.06 4.68 -4.12
N LYS A 80 -7.02 3.98 -3.65
CA LYS A 80 -5.72 3.90 -4.34
C LYS A 80 -5.85 3.29 -5.72
N ILE A 81 -6.62 2.21 -5.88
CA ILE A 81 -6.84 1.59 -7.18
C ILE A 81 -7.68 2.48 -8.11
N ILE A 82 -8.71 3.16 -7.62
CA ILE A 82 -9.44 4.17 -8.41
C ILE A 82 -8.45 5.24 -8.92
N CYS A 83 -7.60 5.78 -8.06
CA CYS A 83 -6.59 6.76 -8.44
C CYS A 83 -5.62 6.21 -9.49
N VAL A 84 -5.12 4.98 -9.33
CA VAL A 84 -4.25 4.32 -10.30
C VAL A 84 -4.93 4.23 -11.67
N PHE A 85 -6.16 3.74 -11.73
CA PHE A 85 -6.87 3.56 -13.00
C PHE A 85 -7.29 4.89 -13.65
N LEU A 86 -7.56 5.93 -12.87
CA LEU A 86 -7.76 7.29 -13.38
C LEU A 86 -6.48 7.81 -14.06
N LEU A 87 -5.30 7.58 -13.47
CA LEU A 87 -4.02 7.96 -14.07
C LEU A 87 -3.71 7.14 -15.33
N ILE A 88 -3.99 5.83 -15.31
CA ILE A 88 -3.86 4.96 -16.49
C ILE A 88 -4.73 5.49 -17.64
N TYR A 89 -5.97 5.84 -17.35
CA TYR A 89 -6.90 6.41 -18.33
C TYR A 89 -6.42 7.77 -18.84
N LEU A 90 -6.07 8.70 -17.94
CA LEU A 90 -5.65 10.07 -18.28
C LEU A 90 -4.40 10.08 -19.19
N PHE A 91 -3.44 9.19 -18.91
CA PHE A 91 -2.20 9.10 -19.69
C PHE A 91 -2.26 8.06 -20.82
N ASN A 92 -3.42 7.44 -21.08
CA ASN A 92 -3.60 6.37 -22.06
C ASN A 92 -2.54 5.25 -21.95
N VAL A 93 -2.29 4.80 -20.72
CA VAL A 93 -1.24 3.82 -20.41
C VAL A 93 -1.68 2.42 -20.81
N SER A 94 -0.91 1.80 -21.70
CA SER A 94 -1.06 0.38 -22.07
C SER A 94 0.09 -0.51 -21.58
N ARG A 95 1.25 0.10 -21.24
CA ARG A 95 2.44 -0.63 -20.80
C ARG A 95 2.34 -1.00 -19.33
N ILE A 96 2.39 -2.29 -19.04
CA ILE A 96 2.25 -2.83 -17.67
C ILE A 96 3.37 -2.36 -16.72
N GLN A 97 4.57 -2.07 -17.23
CA GLN A 97 5.66 -1.50 -16.44
C GLN A 97 5.32 -0.09 -15.93
N VAL A 98 4.62 0.70 -16.74
CA VAL A 98 4.15 2.05 -16.36
C VAL A 98 3.04 1.92 -15.32
N VAL A 99 2.11 0.96 -15.48
CA VAL A 99 1.07 0.63 -14.48
C VAL A 99 1.69 0.31 -13.12
N PHE A 100 2.73 -0.50 -13.09
CA PHE A 100 3.46 -0.84 -11.86
C PHE A 100 4.06 0.40 -11.18
N VAL A 101 4.76 1.25 -11.94
CA VAL A 101 5.35 2.49 -11.42
C VAL A 101 4.26 3.46 -10.91
N ILE A 102 3.13 3.57 -11.62
CA ILE A 102 1.98 4.35 -11.14
C ILE A 102 1.48 3.79 -9.81
N GLY A 103 1.27 2.48 -9.72
CA GLY A 103 0.76 1.80 -8.52
C GLY A 103 1.66 2.00 -7.30
N ILE A 104 2.97 1.72 -7.43
CA ILE A 104 3.90 1.90 -6.30
C ILE A 104 3.97 3.35 -5.84
N MET A 105 3.91 4.32 -6.77
CA MET A 105 4.02 5.73 -6.41
C MET A 105 2.74 6.31 -5.84
N VAL A 106 1.55 5.86 -6.28
CA VAL A 106 0.28 6.20 -5.62
C VAL A 106 0.28 5.67 -4.19
N GLY A 107 0.62 4.39 -3.99
CA GLY A 107 0.67 3.81 -2.64
C GLY A 107 1.74 4.46 -1.75
N PHE A 108 2.88 4.86 -2.31
CA PHE A 108 3.92 5.57 -1.56
C PHE A 108 3.50 6.99 -1.18
N GLY A 109 2.86 7.73 -2.08
CA GLY A 109 2.32 9.05 -1.76
C GLY A 109 1.27 8.99 -0.65
N PHE A 110 0.38 8.00 -0.71
CA PHE A 110 -0.59 7.70 0.34
C PHE A 110 0.10 7.49 1.69
N GLN A 111 1.07 6.57 1.74
CA GLN A 111 1.82 6.23 2.95
C GLN A 111 2.50 7.44 3.58
N VAL A 112 3.12 8.31 2.77
CA VAL A 112 3.80 9.50 3.28
C VAL A 112 2.81 10.44 4.00
N ILE A 113 1.63 10.66 3.42
CA ILE A 113 0.63 11.54 4.04
C ILE A 113 0.01 10.91 5.29
N GLU A 114 -0.22 9.59 5.26
CA GLU A 114 -0.66 8.88 6.45
C GLU A 114 0.37 9.00 7.58
N ASP A 115 1.64 8.66 7.32
CA ASP A 115 2.73 8.77 8.28
C ASP A 115 2.85 10.18 8.89
N ILE A 116 2.75 11.22 8.05
CA ILE A 116 2.75 12.60 8.53
C ILE A 116 1.57 12.86 9.47
N SER A 117 0.38 12.38 9.12
CA SER A 117 -0.83 12.61 9.91
C SER A 117 -0.72 11.99 11.31
N TYR A 118 -0.18 10.77 11.40
CA TYR A 118 0.07 10.12 12.69
C TYR A 118 1.15 10.83 13.51
N VAL A 119 2.28 11.20 12.88
CA VAL A 119 3.34 11.93 13.59
C VAL A 119 2.84 13.28 14.12
N VAL A 120 2.03 14.00 13.34
CA VAL A 120 1.40 15.27 13.77
C VAL A 120 0.44 15.04 14.93
N LEU A 121 -0.39 13.99 14.86
CA LEU A 121 -1.31 13.63 15.93
C LEU A 121 -0.55 13.31 17.22
N THR A 122 0.45 12.44 17.18
CA THR A 122 1.31 12.10 18.34
C THR A 122 1.99 13.34 18.89
N ALA A 123 2.54 14.21 18.03
CA ALA A 123 3.18 15.45 18.48
C ALA A 123 2.22 16.39 19.21
N SER A 124 0.94 16.39 18.84
CA SER A 124 -0.09 17.21 19.48
C SER A 124 -0.56 16.67 20.84
N THR A 125 -0.44 15.35 21.06
CA THR A 125 -0.93 14.69 22.28
C THR A 125 0.18 14.40 23.28
N ASN A 126 1.31 13.86 22.83
CA ASN A 126 2.49 13.57 23.65
C ASN A 126 3.78 13.62 22.81
N ILE A 127 4.50 14.73 22.91
CA ILE A 127 5.75 14.96 22.18
C ILE A 127 6.84 13.90 22.46
N GLN A 128 6.78 13.22 23.61
CA GLN A 128 7.76 12.19 23.99
C GLN A 128 7.60 10.90 23.18
N GLU A 129 6.39 10.61 22.67
CA GLU A 129 6.08 9.40 21.89
C GLU A 129 6.43 9.52 20.40
N ILE A 130 6.81 10.72 19.93
CA ILE A 130 7.14 10.94 18.51
C ILE A 130 8.25 10.01 18.02
N ILE A 131 9.28 9.78 18.84
CA ILE A 131 10.43 8.96 18.45
C ILE A 131 10.01 7.48 18.37
N PRO A 132 9.43 6.85 19.42
CA PRO A 132 8.88 5.50 19.35
C PRO A 132 7.93 5.28 18.17
N ASP A 133 6.96 6.17 17.97
CA ASP A 133 5.98 6.04 16.88
C ASP A 133 6.63 6.12 15.50
N THR A 134 7.63 6.98 15.34
CA THR A 134 8.36 7.06 14.07
C THR A 134 9.12 5.77 13.78
N PHE A 135 9.71 5.12 14.78
CA PHE A 135 10.39 3.82 14.60
C PHE A 135 9.40 2.71 14.25
N ASN A 136 8.22 2.69 14.88
CA ASN A 136 7.16 1.75 14.54
C ASN A 136 6.66 1.94 13.09
N ARG A 137 6.53 3.19 12.63
CA ARG A 137 6.18 3.46 11.23
C ARG A 137 7.28 3.04 10.26
N LEU A 138 8.54 3.26 10.62
CA LEU A 138 9.69 2.81 9.82
C LEU A 138 9.72 1.29 9.63
N SER A 139 9.42 0.52 10.68
CA SER A 139 9.41 -0.95 10.60
C SER A 139 8.29 -1.47 9.70
N GLY A 140 7.10 -0.83 9.74
CA GLY A 140 6.00 -1.13 8.83
C GLY A 140 6.21 -0.63 7.39
N ALA A 141 7.01 0.41 7.18
CA ALA A 141 7.15 1.08 5.89
C ALA A 141 7.79 0.25 4.76
N LEU A 142 8.55 -0.80 5.09
CA LEU A 142 9.32 -1.57 4.11
C LEU A 142 8.43 -2.33 3.13
N ALA A 143 7.27 -2.81 3.56
CA ALA A 143 6.42 -3.70 2.76
C ALA A 143 4.93 -3.43 3.01
N SER A 144 4.54 -2.18 2.77
CA SER A 144 3.21 -1.65 3.10
C SER A 144 2.48 -1.11 1.86
N HIS A 145 1.85 0.05 1.96
CA HIS A 145 0.90 0.56 0.96
C HIS A 145 1.49 0.69 -0.45
N TRP A 146 2.75 1.13 -0.57
CA TRP A 146 3.40 1.23 -1.90
C TRP A 146 3.48 -0.13 -2.59
N ALA A 147 3.81 -1.19 -1.84
CA ALA A 147 3.92 -2.53 -2.39
C ALA A 147 2.52 -3.08 -2.71
N TYR A 148 1.57 -2.94 -1.79
CA TYR A 148 0.19 -3.42 -1.98
C TYR A 148 -0.45 -2.82 -3.22
N THR A 149 -0.43 -1.50 -3.34
CA THR A 149 -1.05 -0.81 -4.48
C THR A 149 -0.34 -1.16 -5.80
N GLY A 150 0.99 -1.30 -5.81
CA GLY A 150 1.74 -1.75 -6.98
C GLY A 150 1.35 -3.16 -7.43
N ILE A 151 1.25 -4.11 -6.50
CA ILE A 151 0.90 -5.50 -6.79
C ILE A 151 -0.56 -5.61 -7.28
N ILE A 152 -1.52 -4.97 -6.58
CA ILE A 152 -2.93 -4.98 -6.98
C ILE A 152 -3.10 -4.35 -8.37
N ALA A 153 -2.45 -3.22 -8.64
CA ALA A 153 -2.53 -2.52 -9.92
C ALA A 153 -2.12 -3.42 -11.10
N VAL A 154 -0.98 -4.12 -10.97
CA VAL A 154 -0.49 -5.06 -11.98
C VAL A 154 -1.44 -6.24 -12.13
N GLY A 155 -1.93 -6.82 -11.02
CA GLY A 155 -2.89 -7.92 -11.02
C GLY A 155 -4.18 -7.58 -11.77
N LEU A 156 -4.84 -6.48 -11.38
CA LEU A 156 -6.09 -6.02 -12.00
C LEU A 156 -5.89 -5.65 -13.46
N PHE A 157 -4.84 -4.89 -13.79
CA PHE A 157 -4.56 -4.51 -15.16
C PHE A 157 -4.35 -5.75 -16.04
N SER A 158 -3.64 -6.77 -15.54
CA SER A 158 -3.42 -8.02 -16.26
C SER A 158 -4.71 -8.80 -16.52
N LEU A 159 -5.66 -8.78 -15.57
CA LEU A 159 -6.98 -9.40 -15.74
C LEU A 159 -7.81 -8.67 -16.81
N ILE A 160 -7.80 -7.34 -16.79
CA ILE A 160 -8.58 -6.49 -17.72
C ILE A 160 -7.99 -6.56 -19.12
N SER A 161 -6.67 -6.42 -19.25
CA SER A 161 -5.97 -6.41 -20.52
C SER A 161 -5.72 -7.80 -21.09
N LYS A 162 -5.99 -8.86 -20.32
CA LYS A 162 -5.67 -10.27 -20.64
C LYS A 162 -4.19 -10.42 -21.03
N HIS A 163 -3.30 -9.92 -20.18
CA HIS A 163 -1.86 -9.86 -20.48
C HIS A 163 -1.30 -11.24 -20.88
N PRO A 164 -0.54 -11.35 -21.99
CA PRO A 164 -0.20 -12.65 -22.59
C PRO A 164 0.68 -13.54 -21.71
N ILE A 165 1.59 -12.94 -20.94
CA ILE A 165 2.57 -13.65 -20.10
C ILE A 165 2.00 -13.98 -18.71
N ILE A 166 1.07 -13.18 -18.21
CA ILE A 166 0.60 -13.27 -16.82
C ILE A 166 -0.67 -14.09 -16.80
N THR A 167 -0.59 -15.31 -16.24
CA THR A 167 -1.74 -16.19 -16.14
C THR A 167 -2.85 -15.58 -15.28
N LYS A 168 -4.11 -15.93 -15.58
CA LYS A 168 -5.28 -15.49 -14.81
C LYS A 168 -5.17 -15.83 -13.32
N LYS A 169 -4.58 -16.99 -12.99
CA LYS A 169 -4.35 -17.41 -11.59
C LYS A 169 -3.40 -16.45 -10.87
N VAL A 170 -2.25 -16.15 -11.47
CA VAL A 170 -1.26 -15.22 -10.91
C VAL A 170 -1.85 -13.82 -10.75
N ALA A 171 -2.58 -13.34 -11.77
CA ALA A 171 -3.22 -12.02 -11.73
C ALA A 171 -4.25 -11.90 -10.59
N TRP A 172 -5.05 -12.95 -10.34
CA TRP A 172 -5.94 -12.99 -9.17
C TRP A 172 -5.19 -13.03 -7.85
N THR A 173 -4.11 -13.82 -7.77
CA THR A 173 -3.26 -13.85 -6.56
C THR A 173 -2.71 -12.47 -6.25
N TRP A 174 -2.17 -11.75 -7.23
CA TRP A 174 -1.69 -10.38 -7.03
C TRP A 174 -2.81 -9.38 -6.72
N THR A 175 -4.02 -9.58 -7.24
CA THR A 175 -5.16 -8.71 -6.93
C THR A 175 -5.64 -8.87 -5.49
N LEU A 176 -5.73 -10.12 -4.99
CA LEU A 176 -6.39 -10.40 -3.71
C LEU A 176 -5.43 -10.47 -2.53
N SER A 177 -4.20 -10.93 -2.74
CA SER A 177 -3.26 -11.13 -1.63
C SER A 177 -2.93 -9.84 -0.87
N PRO A 178 -2.76 -8.65 -1.49
CA PRO A 178 -2.41 -7.46 -0.72
C PRO A 178 -3.56 -6.96 0.16
N VAL A 179 -4.81 -7.11 -0.28
CA VAL A 179 -5.98 -6.79 0.56
C VAL A 179 -6.03 -7.69 1.79
N LEU A 180 -5.75 -8.99 1.61
CA LEU A 180 -5.68 -9.93 2.73
C LEU A 180 -4.50 -9.65 3.67
N LEU A 181 -3.33 -9.31 3.11
CA LEU A 181 -2.14 -8.96 3.90
C LEU A 181 -2.39 -7.70 4.73
N HIS A 182 -3.00 -6.67 4.13
CA HIS A 182 -3.37 -5.44 4.82
C HIS A 182 -4.44 -5.71 5.89
N PHE A 183 -5.44 -6.55 5.61
CA PHE A 183 -6.42 -6.97 6.61
C PHE A 183 -5.77 -7.63 7.82
N ILE A 184 -4.86 -8.58 7.61
CA ILE A 184 -4.19 -9.27 8.72
C ILE A 184 -3.29 -8.27 9.48
N TRP A 185 -2.59 -7.38 8.77
CA TRP A 185 -1.74 -6.35 9.37
C TRP A 185 -2.50 -5.44 10.34
N ASN A 186 -3.71 -5.03 9.98
CA ASN A 186 -4.56 -4.17 10.81
C ASN A 186 -5.45 -4.94 11.80
N SER A 187 -5.34 -6.28 11.85
CA SER A 187 -6.16 -7.11 12.73
C SER A 187 -5.45 -7.42 14.05
N PRO A 188 -6.19 -7.81 15.10
CA PRO A 188 -5.60 -8.29 16.36
C PRO A 188 -4.65 -9.49 16.20
N ILE A 189 -4.67 -10.17 15.04
CA ILE A 189 -3.73 -11.26 14.73
C ILE A 189 -2.30 -10.72 14.70
N ASN A 190 -2.08 -9.48 14.25
CA ASN A 190 -0.75 -8.89 14.16
C ASN A 190 -0.15 -8.56 15.53
N ASP A 191 -1.00 -8.44 16.55
CA ASP A 191 -0.59 -8.16 17.93
C ASP A 191 -0.10 -9.42 18.68
N ILE A 192 -0.13 -10.59 18.05
CA ILE A 192 0.37 -11.84 18.63
C ILE A 192 1.89 -11.75 18.80
N GLN A 193 2.33 -11.68 20.05
CA GLN A 193 3.74 -11.68 20.44
C GLN A 193 4.16 -13.04 21.01
N LEU A 194 5.37 -13.48 20.69
CA LEU A 194 6.03 -14.63 21.32
C LEU A 194 6.92 -14.15 22.48
N ALA A 195 7.50 -15.10 23.23
CA ALA A 195 8.47 -14.78 24.28
C ALA A 195 9.60 -13.87 23.74
N ASN A 196 9.99 -12.88 24.54
CA ASN A 196 10.96 -11.82 24.19
C ASN A 196 10.46 -10.78 23.16
N ASP A 197 9.17 -10.44 23.18
CA ASP A 197 8.57 -9.37 22.36
C ASP A 197 8.77 -9.56 20.84
N ILE A 198 8.88 -10.82 20.40
CA ILE A 198 9.00 -11.14 18.98
C ILE A 198 7.60 -11.04 18.35
N ALA A 199 7.46 -10.24 17.29
CA ALA A 199 6.25 -10.09 16.48
C ALA A 199 6.34 -10.94 15.19
N PRO A 200 6.06 -12.26 15.25
CA PRO A 200 6.23 -13.15 14.10
C PRO A 200 5.29 -12.83 12.94
N VAL A 201 4.08 -12.34 13.23
CA VAL A 201 3.06 -12.09 12.21
C VAL A 201 3.51 -10.95 11.29
N SER A 202 3.90 -9.81 11.85
CA SER A 202 4.42 -8.67 11.08
C SER A 202 5.61 -9.06 10.20
N ALA A 203 6.51 -9.91 10.71
CA ALA A 203 7.67 -10.40 9.96
C ALA A 203 7.25 -11.29 8.77
N ILE A 204 6.29 -12.20 8.97
CA ILE A 204 5.75 -13.06 7.92
C ILE A 204 5.03 -12.24 6.85
N LEU A 205 4.17 -11.30 7.26
CA LEU A 205 3.44 -10.41 6.33
C LEU A 205 4.41 -9.58 5.49
N THR A 206 5.45 -9.03 6.11
CA THR A 206 6.51 -8.28 5.44
C THR A 206 7.23 -9.17 4.42
N ALA A 207 7.64 -10.38 4.82
CA ALA A 207 8.33 -11.31 3.94
C ALA A 207 7.47 -11.72 2.73
N LEU A 208 6.19 -12.04 2.94
CA LEU A 208 5.26 -12.39 1.87
C LEU A 208 5.08 -11.22 0.89
N THR A 209 4.95 -10.01 1.40
CA THR A 209 4.81 -8.80 0.58
C THR A 209 6.07 -8.54 -0.26
N CYS A 210 7.26 -8.69 0.35
CA CYS A 210 8.55 -8.61 -0.35
C CYS A 210 8.68 -9.68 -1.45
N LEU A 211 8.26 -10.91 -1.18
CA LEU A 211 8.28 -11.97 -2.20
C LEU A 211 7.34 -11.65 -3.37
N LEU A 212 6.13 -11.15 -3.09
CA LEU A 212 5.17 -10.76 -4.13
C LEU A 212 5.68 -9.59 -4.98
N ILE A 213 6.24 -8.54 -4.38
CA ILE A 213 6.75 -7.39 -5.14
C ILE A 213 7.97 -7.78 -5.99
N ILE A 214 8.85 -8.65 -5.47
CA ILE A 214 9.98 -9.20 -6.24
C ILE A 214 9.46 -10.05 -7.40
N GLN A 215 8.48 -10.91 -7.15
CA GLN A 215 7.87 -11.73 -8.20
C GLN A 215 7.26 -10.87 -9.32
N VAL A 216 6.52 -9.82 -8.97
CA VAL A 216 5.97 -8.84 -9.93
C VAL A 216 7.11 -8.21 -10.72
N PHE A 217 8.12 -7.66 -10.06
CA PHE A 217 9.23 -6.97 -10.72
C PHE A 217 10.00 -7.88 -11.69
N LEU A 218 10.31 -9.12 -11.30
CA LEU A 218 10.98 -10.08 -12.17
C LEU A 218 10.11 -10.45 -13.38
N THR A 219 8.81 -10.61 -13.19
CA THR A 219 7.87 -10.88 -14.30
C THR A 219 7.83 -9.71 -15.29
N LEU A 220 7.84 -8.47 -14.79
CA LEU A 220 7.84 -7.26 -15.61
C LEU A 220 9.14 -7.06 -16.38
N GLN A 221 10.28 -7.50 -15.84
CA GLN A 221 11.55 -7.50 -16.57
C GLN A 221 11.58 -8.56 -17.66
N ALA A 222 11.09 -9.77 -17.38
CA ALA A 222 11.01 -10.84 -18.37
C ALA A 222 10.18 -10.40 -19.58
N SER A 223 9.03 -9.75 -19.34
CA SER A 223 8.14 -9.25 -20.41
C SER A 223 8.70 -8.06 -21.21
N MET A 224 9.86 -7.52 -20.86
CA MET A 224 10.54 -6.51 -21.67
C MET A 224 11.47 -7.12 -22.72
N ASN A 225 11.80 -8.41 -22.60
CA ASN A 225 12.70 -9.12 -23.49
C ASN A 225 11.98 -10.01 -24.52
N ASP A 226 10.66 -10.13 -24.40
CA ASP A 226 9.75 -10.84 -25.32
C ASP A 226 9.10 -9.85 -26.30
#